data_AF-A0A961I036-F1
#
_entry.id   AF-A0A961I036-F1
#
_cell.length_a   1.000
_cell.length_b   1.000
_cell.length_c   1.000
_cell.angle_alpha   90.00
_cell.angle_beta   90.00
_cell.angle_gamma   90.00
#
_symmetry.space_group_name_H-M   'P 1'
#
loop_
_entity.id
_entity.type
_entity.pdbx_description
1 polymer ?
#
loop_
_entity_poly.entity_id
_entity_poly.type
_entity_poly.pdbx_seq_one_letter_code
_entity_poly.pdbx_strand_id
1 'polypeptide(L)'
;KWNPMNVCSYHLQEAGATPEQELAFALATAQAVLDGLRGQVPDKDFPRLVGRISFFVNAGIRFVTEMCKMRAFVELWDEICETRYGVSDPKYRRFRYG
;
A
#
# COMPACT_ATOMS: atom_id res chain seq x y z
N LYS A 1 -3.82 5.60 18.87
CA LYS A 1 -4.49 5.41 17.54
C LYS A 1 -3.89 4.15 16.93
N TRP A 2 -4.71 3.22 16.46
CA TRP A 2 -4.29 1.90 15.96
C TRP A 2 -4.33 1.81 14.43
N ASN A 3 -3.41 1.05 13.82
CA ASN A 3 -3.44 0.70 12.40
C ASN A 3 -3.67 -0.82 12.32
N PRO A 4 -4.88 -1.27 11.94
CA PRO A 4 -5.28 -2.67 11.99
C PRO A 4 -4.66 -3.52 10.88
N MET A 5 -4.09 -2.92 9.84
CA MET A 5 -3.47 -3.64 8.75
C MET A 5 -2.12 -3.04 8.39
N ASN A 6 -1.11 -3.92 8.38
CA ASN A 6 0.16 -3.69 7.74
C ASN A 6 0.32 -4.74 6.63
N VAL A 7 0.32 -4.31 5.37
CA VAL A 7 0.58 -5.16 4.22
C VAL A 7 2.08 -5.43 4.17
N CYS A 8 2.45 -6.60 4.70
CA CYS A 8 3.83 -7.01 4.81
C CYS A 8 4.31 -7.67 3.52
N SER A 9 5.12 -6.95 2.75
CA SER A 9 5.76 -7.46 1.55
C SER A 9 7.17 -7.99 1.81
N TYR A 10 7.73 -7.73 3.00
CA TYR A 10 9.07 -8.19 3.39
C TYR A 10 9.30 -9.68 3.11
N HIS A 11 8.36 -10.53 3.55
CA HIS A 11 8.44 -11.97 3.37
C HIS A 11 8.46 -12.43 1.91
N LEU A 12 7.95 -11.60 0.98
CA LEU A 12 7.94 -11.93 -0.45
C LEU A 12 9.38 -11.89 -1.00
N GLN A 13 10.14 -10.84 -0.68
CA GLN A 13 11.52 -10.74 -1.13
C GLN A 13 12.40 -11.81 -0.45
N GLU A 14 12.16 -12.13 0.82
CA GLU A 14 12.81 -13.26 1.50
C GLU A 14 12.49 -14.61 0.85
N ALA A 15 11.30 -14.77 0.26
CA ALA A 15 10.91 -15.94 -0.51
C ALA A 15 11.41 -15.93 -1.97
N GLY A 16 12.18 -14.92 -2.38
CA GLY A 16 12.78 -14.82 -3.71
C GLY A 16 11.98 -13.97 -4.71
N ALA A 17 10.98 -13.19 -4.28
CA ALA A 17 10.29 -12.26 -5.15
C ALA A 17 11.24 -11.15 -5.64
N THR A 18 11.11 -10.78 -6.92
CA THR A 18 11.80 -9.59 -7.44
C THR A 18 11.22 -8.30 -6.85
N PRO A 19 11.95 -7.18 -6.87
CA PRO A 19 11.44 -5.88 -6.43
C PRO A 19 10.09 -5.49 -7.05
N GLU A 20 9.89 -5.82 -8.32
CA GLU A 20 8.63 -5.56 -9.05
C GLU A 20 7.49 -6.46 -8.54
N GLN A 21 7.78 -7.74 -8.28
CA GLN A 21 6.81 -8.68 -7.73
C GLN A 21 6.39 -8.29 -6.30
N GLU A 22 7.36 -7.93 -5.45
CA GLU A 22 7.09 -7.48 -4.09
C GLU A 22 6.10 -6.30 -4.09
N LEU A 23 6.41 -5.25 -4.87
CA LEU A 23 5.58 -4.06 -5.00
C LEU A 23 4.19 -4.40 -5.57
N ALA A 24 4.13 -5.18 -6.64
CA ALA A 24 2.87 -5.52 -7.30
C ALA A 24 1.94 -6.32 -6.37
N PHE A 25 2.48 -7.33 -5.68
CA PHE A 25 1.70 -8.17 -4.77
C PHE A 25 1.25 -7.41 -3.53
N ALA A 26 2.07 -6.50 -3.01
CA ALA A 26 1.68 -5.66 -1.89
C ALA A 26 0.54 -4.70 -2.26
N LEU A 27 0.64 -4.01 -3.40
CA LEU A 27 -0.43 -3.14 -3.91
C LEU A 27 -1.71 -3.93 -4.22
N ALA A 28 -1.60 -5.12 -4.81
CA ALA A 28 -2.74 -5.98 -5.09
C ALA A 28 -3.42 -6.46 -3.78
N THR A 29 -2.63 -6.81 -2.77
CA THR A 29 -3.14 -7.21 -1.46
C THR A 29 -3.89 -6.07 -0.77
N ALA A 30 -3.33 -4.86 -0.77
CA ALA A 30 -3.99 -3.68 -0.23
C ALA A 30 -5.32 -3.41 -0.95
N GLN A 31 -5.33 -3.50 -2.28
CA GLN A 31 -6.54 -3.32 -3.08
C GLN A 31 -7.59 -4.38 -2.77
N ALA A 32 -7.22 -5.66 -2.71
CA ALA A 32 -8.15 -6.75 -2.42
C ALA A 32 -8.86 -6.55 -1.07
N VAL A 33 -8.13 -6.05 -0.06
CA VAL A 33 -8.70 -5.77 1.26
C VAL A 33 -9.65 -4.57 1.20
N LEU A 34 -9.24 -3.49 0.56
CA LEU A 34 -10.08 -2.29 0.43
C LEU A 34 -11.34 -2.57 -0.40
N ASP A 35 -11.22 -3.36 -1.46
CA ASP A 35 -12.34 -3.79 -2.29
C ASP A 35 -13.32 -4.66 -1.47
N GLY A 36 -12.79 -5.58 -0.64
CA GLY A 36 -13.60 -6.39 0.25
C GLY A 36 -14.36 -5.57 1.29
N LEU A 37 -13.77 -4.48 1.79
CA LEU A 37 -14.40 -3.60 2.80
C LEU A 37 -15.35 -2.56 2.18
N ARG A 38 -15.31 -2.37 0.87
CA ARG A 38 -16.20 -1.43 0.17
C ARG A 38 -17.65 -1.92 0.30
N GLY A 39 -18.55 -1.03 0.74
CA GLY A 39 -19.94 -1.38 1.03
C GLY A 39 -20.17 -2.09 2.37
N GLN A 40 -19.12 -2.47 3.10
CA GLN A 40 -19.23 -2.98 4.48
C GLN A 40 -19.15 -1.86 5.54
N VAL A 41 -18.76 -0.65 5.12
CA VAL A 41 -18.66 0.55 5.98
C VAL A 41 -19.42 1.71 5.35
N PRO A 42 -19.90 2.69 6.13
CA PRO A 42 -20.45 3.92 5.59
C PRO A 42 -19.44 4.63 4.67
N ASP A 43 -19.88 5.14 3.54
CA ASP A 43 -19.00 5.78 2.54
C ASP A 43 -18.14 6.91 3.13
N LYS A 44 -18.70 7.66 4.09
CA LYS A 44 -17.99 8.73 4.80
C LYS A 44 -16.76 8.26 5.59
N ASP A 45 -16.74 6.98 6.00
CA ASP A 45 -15.69 6.40 6.83
C ASP A 45 -14.62 5.68 5.99
N PHE A 46 -14.92 5.38 4.72
CA PHE A 46 -14.02 4.67 3.81
C PHE A 46 -12.66 5.40 3.60
N PRO A 47 -12.60 6.73 3.36
CA PRO A 47 -11.31 7.44 3.26
C PRO A 47 -10.44 7.27 4.50
N ARG A 48 -11.06 7.31 5.69
CA ARG A 48 -10.33 7.13 6.94
C ARG A 48 -9.76 5.71 7.04
N LEU A 49 -10.46 4.71 6.51
CA LEU A 49 -10.01 3.31 6.46
C LEU A 49 -8.82 3.14 5.50
N VAL A 50 -8.87 3.75 4.31
CA VAL A 50 -7.73 3.77 3.37
C VAL A 50 -6.47 4.32 4.05
N GLY A 51 -6.61 5.42 4.78
CA GLY A 51 -5.49 6.00 5.55
C GLY A 51 -5.01 5.18 6.74
N ARG A 52 -5.57 3.99 6.99
CA ARG A 52 -5.11 3.02 8.00
C ARG A 52 -4.31 1.86 7.41
N ILE A 53 -4.22 1.75 6.09
CA ILE A 53 -3.30 0.83 5.44
C ILE A 53 -1.88 1.36 5.64
N SER A 54 -1.00 0.49 6.10
CA SER A 54 0.46 0.68 6.09
C SER A 54 1.14 -0.48 5.38
N PHE A 55 2.40 -0.30 5.03
CA PHE A 55 3.21 -1.29 4.33
C PHE A 55 4.47 -1.61 5.15
N PHE A 56 4.94 -2.85 5.05
CA PHE A 56 6.23 -3.27 5.58
C PHE A 56 7.02 -3.93 4.46
N VAL A 57 7.91 -3.13 3.87
CA VAL A 57 8.73 -3.48 2.70
C VAL A 57 10.11 -3.98 3.10
N ASN A 58 10.74 -4.74 2.20
CA ASN A 58 12.16 -5.05 2.30
C ASN A 58 13.02 -3.99 1.59
N ALA A 59 14.29 -3.91 1.95
CA ALA A 59 15.31 -3.09 1.31
C ALA A 59 16.55 -3.97 1.07
N GLY A 60 16.57 -4.65 -0.08
CA GLY A 60 17.67 -5.50 -0.49
C GLY A 60 18.98 -4.75 -0.82
N ILE A 61 20.00 -5.51 -1.22
CA ILE A 61 21.35 -4.98 -1.49
C ILE A 61 21.44 -4.08 -2.73
N ARG A 62 20.45 -4.12 -3.63
CA ARG A 62 20.43 -3.38 -4.89
C ARG A 62 19.96 -1.93 -4.66
N PHE A 63 20.79 -1.12 -4.02
CA PHE A 63 20.46 0.24 -3.55
C PHE A 63 19.63 1.08 -4.54
N VAL A 64 20.07 1.24 -5.79
CA VAL A 64 19.36 2.05 -6.79
C VAL A 64 18.00 1.43 -7.13
N THR A 65 17.94 0.10 -7.28
CA THR A 65 16.68 -0.61 -7.57
C THR A 65 15.70 -0.47 -6.42
N GLU A 66 16.15 -0.62 -5.18
CA GLU A 66 15.30 -0.47 -3.99
C GLU A 66 14.81 0.98 -3.82
N MET A 67 15.66 1.98 -4.10
CA MET A 67 15.25 3.38 -4.11
C MET A 67 14.16 3.63 -5.16
N CYS A 68 14.35 3.15 -6.39
CA CYS A 68 13.36 3.28 -7.47
C CYS A 68 12.06 2.55 -7.13
N LYS A 69 12.14 1.34 -6.55
CA LYS A 69 10.98 0.58 -6.06
C LYS A 69 10.18 1.44 -5.09
N MET A 70 10.82 2.02 -4.07
CA MET A 70 10.11 2.81 -3.07
C MET A 70 9.46 4.07 -3.64
N ARG A 71 10.11 4.76 -4.57
CA ARG A 71 9.52 5.92 -5.24
C ARG A 71 8.29 5.53 -6.05
N ALA A 72 8.41 4.49 -6.87
CA ALA A 72 7.29 3.97 -7.65
C ALA A 72 6.14 3.49 -6.74
N PHE A 73 6.46 2.86 -5.61
CA PHE A 73 5.46 2.37 -4.66
C PHE A 73 4.63 3.53 -4.08
N VAL A 74 5.30 4.60 -3.65
CA VAL A 74 4.63 5.79 -3.09
C VAL A 74 3.74 6.44 -4.14
N GLU A 75 4.24 6.63 -5.37
CA GLU A 75 3.50 7.26 -6.48
C GLU A 75 2.28 6.41 -6.87
N LEU A 76 2.46 5.10 -7.07
CA LEU A 76 1.37 4.19 -7.44
C LEU A 76 0.31 4.08 -6.34
N TRP A 77 0.71 4.03 -5.08
CA TRP A 77 -0.25 3.97 -3.97
C TRP A 77 -1.13 5.23 -3.92
N ASP A 78 -0.52 6.41 -4.11
CA ASP A 78 -1.24 7.68 -4.14
C ASP A 78 -2.23 7.73 -5.33
N GLU A 79 -1.77 7.36 -6.52
CA GLU A 79 -2.59 7.29 -7.73
C GLU A 79 -3.77 6.32 -7.57
N ILE A 80 -3.54 5.11 -7.05
CA ILE A 80 -4.59 4.10 -6.81
C ILE A 80 -5.64 4.64 -5.83
N CYS A 81 -5.20 5.27 -4.74
CA CYS A 81 -6.12 5.84 -3.75
C CYS A 81 -7.00 6.96 -4.34
N GLU A 82 -6.44 7.77 -5.24
CA GLU A 82 -7.19 8.85 -5.90
C GLU A 82 -8.13 8.31 -6.97
N THR A 83 -7.59 7.55 -7.92
CA THR A 83 -8.28 7.18 -9.16
C THR A 83 -9.27 6.03 -8.97
N ARG A 84 -8.90 4.99 -8.23
CA ARG A 84 -9.74 3.80 -8.00
C ARG A 84 -10.72 4.00 -6.84
N TYR A 85 -10.24 4.65 -5.78
CA TYR A 85 -10.98 4.77 -4.51
C TYR A 85 -11.59 6.15 -4.27
N GLY A 86 -11.28 7.16 -5.08
CA GLY A 86 -11.88 8.49 -4.97
C GLY A 86 -11.51 9.24 -3.69
N VAL A 87 -10.40 8.87 -3.04
CA VAL A 87 -9.98 9.50 -1.78
C VAL A 87 -9.29 10.83 -2.09
N SER A 88 -10.02 11.94 -1.96
CA SER A 88 -9.51 13.26 -2.32
C SER A 88 -8.54 13.85 -1.30
N ASP A 89 -8.71 13.59 0.00
CA ASP A 89 -7.83 14.12 1.05
C ASP A 89 -6.46 13.42 1.03
N PRO A 90 -5.36 14.12 0.67
CA PRO A 90 -4.02 13.54 0.56
C PRO A 90 -3.54 12.92 1.88
N LYS A 91 -4.06 13.37 3.02
CA LYS A 91 -3.73 12.82 4.34
C LYS A 91 -4.00 11.32 4.43
N TYR A 92 -5.06 10.85 3.77
CA TYR A 92 -5.47 9.45 3.75
C TYR A 92 -4.83 8.64 2.64
N ARG A 93 -4.26 9.29 1.62
CA ARG A 93 -3.53 8.62 0.53
C ARG A 93 -2.04 8.44 0.79
N ARG A 94 -1.48 9.14 1.78
CA ARG A 94 -0.05 9.02 2.14
C ARG A 94 0.36 7.56 2.34
N PHE A 95 1.39 7.16 1.60
CA PHE A 95 2.12 5.93 1.85
C PHE A 95 2.71 5.95 3.26
N ARG A 96 2.45 4.89 4.04
CA ARG A 96 2.91 4.76 5.42
C ARG A 96 3.69 3.47 5.55
N TYR A 97 4.93 3.60 5.98
CA TYR A 97 5.76 2.47 6.36
C TYR A 97 5.66 2.26 7.88
N GLY A 98 5.41 1.02 8.30
CA GLY A 98 5.21 0.62 9.70
C GLY A 98 6.41 -0.11 10.29
#